data_AF-A0A0V1HMB9-F1
#
_entry.id   AF-A0A0V1HMB9-F1
#
_cell.length_a   1.000
_cell.length_b   1.000
_cell.length_c   1.000
_cell.angle_alpha   90.00
_cell.angle_beta   90.00
_cell.angle_gamma   90.00
#
_symmetry.space_group_name_H-M   'P 1'
#
loop_
_entity.id
_entity.type
_entity.pdbx_description
1 polymer ?
#
loop_
_entity_poly.entity_id
_entity_poly.type
_entity_poly.pdbx_seq_one_letter_code
_entity_poly.pdbx_strand_id
1 'polypeptide(L)'
;MPGCAYNIRSHSCDIQHIEEQYHRSSMILPLAASQRLAIMMTGNNATCEGDSGGPLFCKMDNVYVQYGIVAVRARGYPPGSISIYTRLSTYINWLKISAWKYDRD
;
A
#
# COMPACT_ATOMS: atom_id res chain seq x y z
N MET A 1 -11.41 -10.52 -12.87
CA MET A 1 -10.67 -10.43 -14.15
C MET A 1 -9.66 -11.57 -14.22
N PRO A 2 -9.39 -12.20 -15.38
CA PRO A 2 -8.38 -13.26 -15.47
C PRO A 2 -7.03 -12.76 -14.94
N GLY A 3 -6.41 -13.48 -14.01
CA GLY A 3 -5.13 -13.09 -13.38
C GLY A 3 -5.25 -12.21 -12.13
N CYS A 4 -6.45 -11.79 -11.73
CA CYS A 4 -6.65 -11.03 -10.51
C CYS A 4 -6.90 -11.94 -9.30
N ALA A 5 -5.95 -12.00 -8.37
CA ALA A 5 -6.09 -12.74 -7.12
C ALA A 5 -6.71 -11.83 -6.05
N TYR A 6 -7.99 -12.00 -5.77
CA TYR A 6 -8.73 -11.31 -4.68
C TYR A 6 -8.35 -11.81 -3.27
N ASN A 7 -7.20 -12.47 -3.11
CA ASN A 7 -6.80 -13.05 -1.84
C ASN A 7 -5.86 -12.10 -1.08
N ILE A 8 -5.89 -12.16 0.25
CA ILE A 8 -5.03 -11.31 1.09
C ILE A 8 -3.52 -11.50 0.84
N ARG A 9 -3.13 -12.62 0.21
CA ARG A 9 -1.73 -12.94 -0.14
C ARG A 9 -1.24 -12.18 -1.37
N SER A 10 -2.12 -11.67 -2.22
CA SER A 10 -1.74 -10.75 -3.31
C SER A 10 -1.39 -9.37 -2.77
N HIS A 11 -1.87 -9.02 -1.58
CA HIS A 11 -1.56 -7.76 -0.86
C HIS A 11 -0.49 -7.94 0.23
N SER A 12 0.49 -8.82 -0.01
CA SER A 12 1.65 -8.96 0.88
C SER A 12 2.87 -8.27 0.30
N CYS A 13 3.55 -7.47 1.11
CA CYS A 13 4.79 -6.80 0.75
C CYS A 13 6.01 -7.38 1.50
N ASP A 14 7.19 -7.22 0.89
CA ASP A 14 8.47 -7.25 1.58
C ASP A 14 8.93 -5.80 1.83
N ILE A 15 9.21 -5.44 3.08
CA ILE A 15 9.55 -4.07 3.45
C ILE A 15 10.87 -3.60 2.82
N GLN A 16 11.84 -4.50 2.64
CA GLN A 16 13.12 -4.14 2.01
C GLN A 16 12.89 -3.65 0.58
N HIS A 17 11.92 -4.24 -0.11
CA HIS A 17 11.53 -3.83 -1.46
C HIS A 17 10.83 -2.46 -1.50
N ILE A 18 10.04 -2.11 -0.47
CA ILE A 18 9.36 -0.80 -0.40
C ILE A 18 10.36 0.35 -0.24
N GLU A 19 11.33 0.21 0.67
CA GLU A 19 12.30 1.27 0.93
C GLU A 19 13.23 1.48 -0.27
N GLU A 20 13.66 0.40 -0.92
CA GLU A 20 14.43 0.49 -2.17
C GLU A 20 13.65 1.15 -3.30
N GLN A 21 12.36 0.85 -3.45
CA GLN A 21 11.50 1.51 -4.43
C GLN A 21 11.31 3.00 -4.09
N TYR A 22 11.17 3.37 -2.82
CA TYR A 22 11.09 4.77 -2.38
C TYR A 22 12.30 5.59 -2.83
N HIS A 23 13.52 5.04 -2.69
CA HIS A 23 14.75 5.73 -3.09
C HIS A 23 14.93 5.84 -4.61
N ARG A 24 14.47 4.84 -5.40
CA ARG A 24 14.57 4.85 -6.87
C ARG A 24 13.47 5.66 -7.57
N SER A 25 12.30 5.83 -6.93
CA SER A 25 11.09 6.38 -7.57
C SER A 25 10.98 7.90 -7.55
N SER A 26 12.00 8.59 -7.02
CA SER A 26 12.16 10.05 -7.11
C SER A 26 12.29 10.58 -8.56
N MET A 27 12.27 9.70 -9.57
CA MET A 27 12.54 10.06 -10.97
C MET A 27 11.37 9.91 -11.96
N ILE A 28 10.17 9.41 -11.60
CA ILE A 28 9.16 9.04 -12.63
C ILE A 28 7.77 9.72 -12.53
N LEU A 29 7.37 10.41 -11.46
CA LEU A 29 6.07 11.10 -11.41
C LEU A 29 6.15 12.45 -10.66
N PRO A 30 5.49 13.53 -11.14
CA PRO A 30 5.36 14.80 -10.41
C PRO A 30 4.59 14.68 -9.07
N LEU A 31 4.14 13.48 -8.69
CA LEU A 31 3.78 13.12 -7.31
C LEU A 31 4.99 13.08 -6.34
N ALA A 32 6.20 13.44 -6.79
CA ALA A 32 7.42 13.50 -5.98
C ALA A 32 7.31 14.40 -4.72
N ALA A 33 6.29 15.28 -4.62
CA ALA A 33 6.02 16.03 -3.39
C ALA A 33 5.26 15.21 -2.31
N SER A 34 4.49 14.18 -2.69
CA SER A 34 3.60 13.43 -1.79
C SER A 34 4.03 11.98 -1.53
N GLN A 35 5.23 11.57 -1.96
CA GLN A 35 5.79 10.23 -1.68
C GLN A 35 5.86 9.88 -0.19
N ARG A 36 5.79 10.87 0.72
CA ARG A 36 5.68 10.63 2.17
C ARG A 36 4.29 10.14 2.60
N LEU A 37 3.25 10.41 1.83
CA LEU A 37 1.86 10.04 2.10
C LEU A 37 1.45 8.73 1.44
N ALA A 38 2.25 8.23 0.48
CA ALA A 38 1.91 7.09 -0.35
C ALA A 38 3.03 6.05 -0.42
N ILE A 39 2.64 4.79 -0.62
CA ILE A 39 3.53 3.68 -0.92
C ILE A 39 3.26 3.30 -2.37
N MET A 40 4.31 3.19 -3.17
CA MET A 40 4.22 2.69 -4.54
C MET A 40 4.81 1.28 -4.59
N MET A 41 4.09 0.36 -5.21
CA MET A 41 4.55 -0.99 -5.48
C MET A 41 4.39 -1.28 -6.96
N THR A 42 5.37 -1.98 -7.52
CA THR A 42 5.34 -2.46 -8.90
C THR A 42 5.50 -3.97 -8.92
N GLY A 43 4.77 -4.67 -9.80
CA GLY A 43 4.94 -6.11 -9.95
C GLY A 43 3.73 -6.83 -10.51
N ASN A 44 3.79 -8.16 -10.48
CA ASN A 44 2.74 -9.05 -10.96
C ASN A 44 1.64 -9.29 -9.91
N ASN A 45 1.78 -8.72 -8.71
CA ASN A 45 0.80 -8.71 -7.63
C ASN A 45 0.20 -7.29 -7.47
N ALA A 46 -0.22 -6.69 -8.58
CA ALA A 46 -0.97 -5.43 -8.50
C ALA A 46 -2.32 -5.63 -7.78
N THR A 47 -2.96 -4.51 -7.43
CA THR A 47 -4.29 -4.51 -6.82
C THR A 47 -5.39 -4.68 -7.86
N CYS A 48 -6.44 -5.40 -7.50
CA CYS A 48 -7.60 -5.69 -8.32
C CYS A 48 -8.69 -4.64 -8.18
N GLU A 49 -9.65 -4.70 -9.11
CA GLU A 49 -10.90 -3.95 -8.96
C GLU A 49 -11.70 -4.46 -7.78
N GLY A 50 -12.09 -3.57 -6.87
CA GLY A 50 -12.77 -3.93 -5.63
C GLY A 50 -11.85 -3.96 -4.40
N ASP A 51 -10.52 -3.94 -4.58
CA ASP A 51 -9.58 -3.91 -3.45
C ASP A 51 -9.37 -2.50 -2.87
N SER A 52 -9.94 -1.47 -3.50
CA SER A 52 -9.88 -0.09 -3.02
C SER A 52 -10.36 0.01 -1.57
N GLY A 53 -9.54 0.60 -0.69
CA GLY A 53 -9.79 0.64 0.76
C GLY A 53 -9.33 -0.60 1.53
N GLY A 54 -8.90 -1.65 0.83
CA GLY A 54 -8.35 -2.86 1.44
C GLY A 54 -6.96 -2.66 2.06
N PRO A 55 -6.57 -3.52 3.02
CA PRO A 55 -5.28 -3.43 3.70
C PRO A 55 -4.11 -3.96 2.85
N LEU A 56 -2.97 -3.26 2.91
CA LEU A 56 -1.66 -3.79 2.51
C LEU A 56 -0.96 -4.34 3.75
N PHE A 57 -0.64 -5.63 3.76
CA PHE A 57 0.12 -6.26 4.84
C PHE A 57 1.58 -6.46 4.45
N CYS A 58 2.48 -6.20 5.38
CA CYS A 58 3.92 -6.42 5.21
C CYS A 58 4.40 -7.31 6.34
N LYS A 59 5.28 -8.28 6.02
CA LYS A 59 5.84 -9.16 7.05
C LYS A 59 7.12 -8.54 7.61
N MET A 60 7.14 -8.22 8.90
CA MET A 60 8.28 -7.66 9.63
C MET A 60 8.53 -8.52 10.86
N ASP A 61 9.77 -8.99 11.03
CA ASP A 61 10.15 -9.82 12.19
C ASP A 61 9.19 -11.00 12.43
N ASN A 62 8.79 -11.65 11.33
CA ASN A 62 7.82 -12.75 11.31
C ASN A 62 6.37 -12.40 11.70
N VAL A 63 6.04 -11.11 11.83
CA VAL A 63 4.69 -10.58 12.13
C VAL A 63 4.13 -9.85 10.92
N TYR A 64 2.84 -10.02 10.63
CA TYR A 64 2.16 -9.24 9.59
C TYR A 64 1.67 -7.90 10.17
N VAL A 65 2.15 -6.81 9.60
CA VAL A 65 1.80 -5.44 9.98
C VAL A 65 1.05 -4.80 8.81
N GLN A 66 -0.07 -4.15 9.09
CA GLN A 66 -0.75 -3.34 8.08
C GLN A 66 0.07 -2.08 7.83
N TYR A 67 0.57 -1.92 6.61
CA TYR A 67 1.48 -0.82 6.26
C TYR A 67 0.80 0.28 5.43
N GLY A 68 -0.26 -0.08 4.71
CA GLY A 68 -1.00 0.87 3.89
C GLY A 68 -2.44 0.45 3.60
N ILE A 69 -3.12 1.31 2.84
CA ILE A 69 -4.48 1.12 2.36
C ILE A 69 -4.47 1.31 0.84
N VAL A 70 -5.09 0.41 0.08
CA VAL A 70 -5.15 0.50 -1.39
C VAL A 70 -5.85 1.80 -1.80
N ALA A 71 -5.17 2.66 -2.55
CA ALA A 71 -5.68 3.95 -3.01
C ALA A 71 -5.95 3.96 -4.52
N VAL A 72 -4.90 3.74 -5.32
CA VAL A 72 -4.98 3.79 -6.78
C VAL A 72 -4.33 2.55 -7.38
N ARG A 73 -4.89 2.07 -8.50
CA ARG A 73 -4.39 0.92 -9.25
C ARG A 73 -4.28 1.24 -10.73
N ALA A 74 -3.37 0.58 -11.42
CA ALA A 74 -3.36 0.56 -12.88
C ALA A 74 -4.63 -0.15 -13.44
N ARG A 75 -5.16 0.32 -14.56
CA ARG A 75 -6.23 -0.37 -15.29
C ARG A 75 -5.64 -1.57 -16.04
N GLY A 76 -6.33 -2.71 -16.01
CA GLY A 76 -6.04 -3.86 -16.88
C GLY A 76 -4.91 -4.80 -16.45
N TYR A 77 -4.24 -4.56 -15.31
CA TYR A 77 -3.26 -5.49 -14.72
C TYR A 77 -2.13 -5.98 -15.64
N PRO A 78 -1.50 -5.15 -16.49
CA PRO A 78 -0.31 -5.60 -17.21
C PRO A 78 0.82 -6.00 -16.24
N PRO A 79 1.71 -6.94 -16.61
CA PRO A 79 2.94 -7.20 -15.86
C PRO A 79 3.71 -5.90 -15.59
N GLY A 80 4.20 -5.73 -14.36
CA GLY A 80 4.85 -4.49 -13.92
C GLY A 80 3.87 -3.35 -13.60
N SER A 81 2.58 -3.64 -13.45
CA SER A 81 1.57 -2.68 -12.99
C SER A 81 1.95 -2.02 -11.68
N ILE A 82 1.61 -0.74 -11.58
CA ILE A 82 1.81 0.07 -10.38
C ILE A 82 0.55 0.05 -9.53
N SER A 83 0.73 -0.17 -8.24
CA SER A 83 -0.29 0.03 -7.20
C SER A 83 0.19 1.09 -6.22
N ILE A 84 -0.69 2.03 -5.89
CA ILE A 84 -0.44 3.11 -4.95
C ILE A 84 -1.32 2.89 -3.73
N TYR A 85 -0.71 2.98 -2.56
CA TYR A 85 -1.36 2.83 -1.27
C TYR A 85 -1.17 4.09 -0.43
N THR A 86 -2.15 4.43 0.40
CA THR A 86 -1.98 5.43 1.47
C THR A 86 -1.08 4.87 2.56
N ARG A 87 -0.06 5.61 2.97
CA ARG A 87 0.90 5.19 4.01
C ARG A 87 0.32 5.41 5.42
N LEU A 88 0.09 4.34 6.17
CA LEU A 88 -0.54 4.43 7.50
C LEU A 88 0.30 5.19 8.52
N SER A 89 1.63 5.03 8.49
CA SER A 89 2.53 5.71 9.43
C SER A 89 2.38 7.23 9.41
N THR A 90 1.95 7.80 8.27
CA THR A 90 1.76 9.25 8.14
C THR A 90 0.52 9.75 8.88
N TYR A 91 -0.48 8.89 9.08
CA TYR A 91 -1.73 9.22 9.75
C TYR A 91 -1.83 8.65 11.16
N ILE A 92 -0.73 8.08 11.70
CA ILE A 92 -0.76 7.32 12.96
C ILE A 92 -1.21 8.15 14.16
N ASN A 93 -0.88 9.43 14.22
CA ASN A 93 -1.29 10.31 15.31
C ASN A 93 -2.81 10.55 15.28
N TRP A 94 -3.36 10.85 14.11
CA TRP A 94 -4.80 10.99 13.93
C TRP A 94 -5.52 9.67 14.25
N LEU A 95 -5.02 8.54 13.76
CA LEU A 95 -5.60 7.22 14.05
C LEU A 95 -5.62 6.92 15.54
N LYS A 96 -4.52 7.16 16.25
CA LYS A 96 -4.45 6.98 17.71
C LYS A 96 -5.49 7.85 18.40
N ILE A 97 -5.50 9.15 18.15
CA ILE A 97 -6.43 10.08 18.80
C ILE A 97 -7.88 9.68 18.54
N SER A 98 -8.22 9.37 17.28
CA SER A 98 -9.56 8.93 16.89
C SER A 98 -9.95 7.63 17.59
N ALA A 99 -9.11 6.59 17.54
CA ALA A 99 -9.39 5.32 18.20
C ALA A 99 -9.61 5.51 19.71
N TRP A 100 -8.69 6.19 20.40
CA TRP A 100 -8.82 6.48 21.84
C TRP A 100 -10.05 7.32 22.21
N LYS A 101 -10.53 8.16 21.30
CA LYS A 101 -11.70 9.01 21.51
C LYS A 101 -13.00 8.21 21.42
N TYR A 102 -13.09 7.28 20.46
CA TYR A 102 -14.33 6.57 20.13
C TYR A 102 -14.42 5.16 20.73
N ASP A 103 -13.34 4.63 21.32
CA ASP A 103 -13.30 3.31 21.99
C ASP A 103 -13.64 3.39 23.50
N ARG A 104 -13.96 4.58 24.01
CA ARG A 104 -14.28 4.85 25.42
C ARG A 104 -15.78 4.94 25.74
N ASP A 105 -16.62 4.46 24.82
CA ASP A 105 -18.05 4.18 25.04
C ASP A 105 -18.28 2.68 25.28
#